data_AF-A0A7S2IND9-F1
#
_entry.id   AF-A0A7S2IND9-F1
#
_cell.length_a   1.000
_cell.length_b   1.000
_cell.length_c   1.000
_cell.angle_alpha   90.00
_cell.angle_beta   90.00
_cell.angle_gamma   90.00
#
_symmetry.space_group_name_H-M   'P 1'
#
loop_
_entity.id
_entity.type
_entity.pdbx_description
1 polymer ?
#
loop_
_entity_poly.entity_id
_entity_poly.type
_entity_poly.pdbx_seq_one_letter_code
_entity_poly.pdbx_strand_id
1 'polypeptide(L)'
;MMMHGRNNGKKLMAVRIVKHAFEIIHLLTDKNPIQVYVDAVKNGGPREDSTRVGSAGVVRRQAVDVSPLRRVNQAIYLITTGTRNSAFRNIKSIAECLADEIMNAAKESSNSYAIKKKDEIE
;
A
#
# COMPACT_ATOMS: atom_id res chain seq x y z
N MET A 1 5.18 6.77 -3.32
CA MET A 1 6.29 7.40 -2.54
C MET A 1 6.59 8.82 -3.00
N MET A 2 7.14 9.04 -4.20
CA MET A 2 7.49 10.39 -4.70
C MET A 2 6.38 10.98 -5.55
N MET A 3 5.35 11.48 -4.87
CA MET A 3 4.16 12.10 -5.47
C MET A 3 3.79 13.37 -4.68
N HIS A 4 2.86 14.15 -5.23
CA HIS A 4 2.37 15.45 -4.72
C HIS A 4 3.38 16.60 -4.81
N GLY A 5 3.60 17.09 -6.04
CA GLY A 5 4.23 18.38 -6.32
C GLY A 5 5.67 18.47 -5.84
N ARG A 6 5.90 18.94 -4.61
CA ARG A 6 7.21 19.21 -4.01
C ARG A 6 8.13 17.98 -3.92
N ASN A 7 7.55 16.78 -3.94
CA ASN A 7 8.28 15.52 -3.87
C ASN A 7 8.40 14.79 -5.22
N ASN A 8 7.90 15.38 -6.31
CA ASN A 8 7.96 14.76 -7.63
C ASN A 8 9.41 14.68 -8.14
N GLY A 9 9.74 13.60 -8.85
CA GLY A 9 11.04 13.40 -9.51
C GLY A 9 12.22 13.03 -8.60
N LYS A 10 12.05 13.03 -7.27
CA LYS A 10 13.13 12.78 -6.30
C LYS A 10 13.44 11.29 -6.11
N LYS A 11 13.84 10.60 -7.18
CA LYS A 11 14.13 9.15 -7.18
C LYS A 11 15.23 8.77 -6.19
N LEU A 12 16.33 9.53 -6.12
CA LEU A 12 17.45 9.25 -5.20
C LEU A 12 17.00 9.24 -3.73
N MET A 13 16.10 10.15 -3.35
CA MET A 13 15.52 10.20 -2.01
C MET A 13 14.66 8.95 -1.74
N ALA A 14 13.88 8.49 -2.72
CA ALA A 14 13.03 7.31 -2.56
C ALA A 14 13.86 6.05 -2.34
N VAL A 15 14.95 5.88 -3.11
CA VAL A 15 15.84 4.72 -2.99
C VAL A 15 16.44 4.64 -1.59
N ARG A 16 16.86 5.78 -1.01
CA ARG A 16 17.38 5.83 0.36
C ARG A 16 16.32 5.43 1.40
N ILE A 17 15.09 5.94 1.27
CA ILE A 17 14.01 5.58 2.19
C ILE A 17 13.70 4.09 2.13
N VAL A 18 13.61 3.52 0.93
CA VAL A 18 13.35 2.08 0.76
C VAL A 18 14.49 1.25 1.34
N LYS A 19 15.75 1.66 1.14
CA LYS A 19 16.90 0.98 1.74
C LYS A 19 16.79 0.92 3.27
N HIS A 20 16.53 2.05 3.92
CA HIS A 20 16.38 2.09 5.39
C HIS A 20 15.16 1.31 5.88
N ALA A 21 14.04 1.35 5.15
CA ALA A 21 12.86 0.56 5.51
C ALA A 21 13.15 -0.96 5.45
N PHE A 22 13.93 -1.42 4.46
CA PHE A 22 14.31 -2.84 4.35
C PHE A 22 15.29 -3.26 5.44
N GLU A 23 16.20 -2.38 5.87
CA GLU A 23 17.05 -2.61 7.04
C GLU A 23 16.21 -2.79 8.31
N ILE A 24 15.20 -1.93 8.54
CA ILE A 24 14.28 -2.03 9.68
C ILE A 24 13.46 -3.32 9.63
N ILE A 25 12.91 -3.69 8.47
CA ILE A 25 12.12 -4.93 8.32
C ILE A 25 12.98 -6.15 8.63
N HIS A 26 14.23 -6.19 8.15
CA HIS A 26 15.13 -7.29 8.42
C HIS A 26 15.39 -7.46 9.92
N LEU A 27 15.70 -6.34 10.62
CA LEU A 27 15.97 -6.35 12.05
C LEU A 27 14.76 -6.73 12.92
N LEU A 28 13.54 -6.43 12.47
CA LEU A 28 12.31 -6.72 13.24
C LEU A 28 11.72 -8.11 12.98
N THR A 29 11.97 -8.68 11.80
CA THR A 29 11.33 -9.94 11.38
C THR A 29 12.31 -11.10 11.23
N ASP A 30 13.62 -10.85 11.26
CA ASP A 30 14.71 -11.80 10.97
C ASP A 30 14.56 -12.53 9.63
N LYS A 31 13.71 -12.00 8.74
CA LYS A 31 13.42 -12.55 7.42
C LYS A 31 14.04 -11.69 6.33
N ASN A 32 14.08 -12.24 5.11
CA ASN A 32 14.45 -11.46 3.94
C ASN A 32 13.39 -10.37 3.69
N PRO A 33 13.76 -9.06 3.73
CA PRO A 33 12.81 -7.97 3.56
C PRO A 33 12.11 -7.98 2.20
N ILE A 34 12.74 -8.54 1.16
CA ILE A 34 12.14 -8.69 -0.17
C ILE A 34 10.95 -9.64 -0.12
N GLN A 35 11.07 -10.76 0.62
CA GLN A 35 9.99 -11.72 0.76
C GLN A 35 8.80 -11.09 1.47
N VAL A 36 9.05 -10.39 2.58
CA VAL A 36 8.01 -9.68 3.35
C VAL A 36 7.31 -8.64 2.47
N TYR A 37 8.05 -7.94 1.62
CA TYR A 37 7.48 -6.98 0.67
C TYR A 37 6.59 -7.65 -0.38
N VAL A 38 7.00 -8.79 -0.95
CA VAL A 38 6.19 -9.55 -1.91
C VAL A 38 4.89 -10.03 -1.26
N ASP A 39 4.96 -10.54 -0.02
CA ASP A 39 3.79 -10.98 0.74
C ASP A 39 2.85 -9.81 1.03
N ALA A 40 3.39 -8.64 1.40
CA ALA A 40 2.59 -7.42 1.59
C ALA A 40 1.85 -6.97 0.32
N VAL A 41 2.51 -7.01 -0.85
CA VAL A 41 1.89 -6.64 -2.13
C VAL A 41 0.82 -7.66 -2.55
N LYS A 42 1.08 -8.95 -2.32
CA LYS A 42 0.11 -10.01 -2.59
C LYS A 42 -1.16 -9.85 -1.75
N ASN A 43 -1.00 -9.52 -0.47
CA ASN A 43 -2.11 -9.46 0.48
C ASN A 43 -2.90 -8.14 0.39
N GLY A 44 -2.22 -7.03 0.12
CA GLY A 44 -2.81 -5.69 0.04
C GLY A 44 -3.57 -5.36 -1.25
N GLY A 45 -3.57 -6.26 -2.23
CA GLY A 45 -4.27 -6.05 -3.50
C GLY A 45 -5.71 -6.59 -3.47
N PRO A 46 -6.72 -5.77 -3.82
CA PRO A 46 -8.11 -6.22 -3.86
C PRO A 46 -8.36 -7.23 -4.98
N ARG A 47 -9.24 -8.18 -4.70
CA ARG A 47 -9.68 -9.27 -5.59
C ARG A 47 -10.92 -8.87 -6.38
N GLU A 48 -11.85 -8.19 -5.71
CA GLU A 48 -13.10 -7.68 -6.27
C GLU A 48 -13.13 -6.15 -6.19
N ASP A 49 -13.85 -5.52 -7.12
CA ASP A 49 -14.13 -4.08 -7.12
C ASP A 49 -15.59 -3.88 -7.56
N SER A 50 -16.17 -2.71 -7.27
CA SER A 50 -17.53 -2.39 -7.65
C SER A 50 -17.55 -1.33 -8.74
N THR A 51 -18.10 -1.67 -9.92
CA THR A 51 -18.27 -0.71 -11.00
C THR A 51 -19.66 -0.12 -10.99
N ARG A 52 -19.71 1.17 -11.30
CA ARG A 52 -20.96 1.90 -11.43
C ARG A 52 -21.55 1.62 -12.81
N VAL A 53 -22.61 0.83 -12.88
CA VAL A 53 -23.27 0.44 -14.13
C VAL A 53 -24.73 0.91 -14.13
N GLY A 54 -25.17 1.53 -15.21
CA GLY A 54 -26.52 2.05 -15.36
C GLY A 54 -26.62 3.15 -16.42
N SER A 55 -27.84 3.44 -16.86
CA SER A 55 -28.14 4.50 -17.82
C SER A 55 -29.41 5.23 -17.40
N ALA A 56 -29.64 6.44 -17.91
CA ALA A 56 -30.86 7.22 -17.67
C ALA A 56 -31.18 7.51 -16.19
N GLY A 57 -30.17 7.89 -15.39
CA GLY A 57 -30.37 8.46 -14.04
C GLY A 57 -30.47 7.44 -12.90
N VAL A 58 -30.52 6.13 -13.18
CA VAL A 58 -30.44 5.08 -12.16
C VAL A 58 -29.07 4.41 -12.23
N VAL A 59 -28.34 4.51 -11.11
CA VAL A 59 -27.01 3.93 -10.95
C VAL A 59 -27.10 2.71 -10.06
N ARG A 60 -26.57 1.57 -10.51
CA ARG A 60 -26.38 0.37 -9.70
C ARG A 60 -24.89 0.05 -9.60
N ARG A 61 -24.47 -0.61 -8.53
CA ARG A 61 -23.11 -1.13 -8.39
C ARG A 61 -23.11 -2.60 -8.77
N GLN A 62 -22.21 -2.98 -9.65
CA GLN A 62 -21.99 -4.37 -10.04
C GLN A 62 -20.60 -4.79 -9.58
N ALA A 63 -20.50 -5.92 -8.89
CA ALA A 63 -19.23 -6.53 -8.52
C ALA A 63 -18.53 -7.03 -9.80
N VAL A 64 -17.25 -6.70 -9.93
CA VAL A 64 -16.38 -7.10 -11.03
C VAL A 64 -15.03 -7.55 -10.50
N ASP A 65 -14.42 -8.52 -11.16
CA ASP A 65 -13.09 -8.99 -10.80
C ASP A 65 -12.01 -7.97 -11.16
N VAL A 66 -10.98 -7.88 -10.32
CA VAL A 66 -9.83 -7.00 -10.55
C VAL A 66 -8.74 -7.71 -11.34
N SER A 67 -8.33 -7.11 -12.46
CA SER A 67 -7.16 -7.55 -13.24
C SER A 67 -5.91 -7.72 -12.37
N PRO A 68 -5.09 -8.77 -12.57
CA PRO A 68 -3.86 -8.98 -11.80
C PRO A 68 -2.89 -7.79 -11.82
N LEU A 69 -2.79 -7.09 -12.96
CA LEU A 69 -1.95 -5.89 -13.07
C LEU A 69 -2.48 -4.74 -12.20
N ARG A 70 -3.80 -4.54 -12.18
CA ARG A 70 -4.44 -3.53 -11.34
C ARG A 70 -4.28 -3.86 -9.86
N ARG A 71 -4.35 -5.14 -9.48
CA ARG A 71 -4.15 -5.61 -8.10
C ARG A 71 -2.79 -5.19 -7.55
N VAL A 72 -1.72 -5.43 -8.31
CA VAL A 72 -0.35 -5.04 -7.92
C VAL A 72 -0.20 -3.52 -7.84
N ASN A 73 -0.70 -2.79 -8.84
CA ASN A 73 -0.62 -1.33 -8.87
C ASN A 73 -1.38 -0.69 -7.70
N GLN A 74 -2.57 -1.20 -7.39
CA GLN A 74 -3.40 -0.70 -6.31
C GLN A 74 -2.77 -0.98 -4.93
N ALA A 75 -2.21 -2.16 -4.73
CA ALA A 75 -1.51 -2.50 -3.49
C ALA A 75 -0.34 -1.53 -3.22
N ILE A 76 0.52 -1.31 -4.22
CA ILE A 76 1.66 -0.39 -4.11
C ILE A 76 1.18 1.04 -3.84
N TYR A 77 0.11 1.47 -4.52
CA TYR A 77 -0.47 2.80 -4.32
C TYR A 77 -0.99 2.98 -2.88
N LEU A 78 -1.77 2.03 -2.37
CA LEU A 78 -2.37 2.09 -1.04
C LEU A 78 -1.31 2.02 0.06
N ILE A 79 -0.31 1.13 -0.05
CA ILE A 79 0.80 1.04 0.91
C ILE A 79 1.52 2.39 1.01
N THR A 80 1.85 3.01 -0.13
CA THR A 80 2.57 4.29 -0.12
C THR A 80 1.71 5.48 0.32
N THR A 81 0.39 5.39 0.12
CA THR A 81 -0.58 6.38 0.62
C THR A 81 -0.74 6.28 2.14
N GLY A 82 -0.90 5.07 2.68
CA GLY A 82 -0.93 4.81 4.12
C GLY A 82 0.35 5.29 4.81
N THR A 83 1.51 4.92 4.26
CA THR A 83 2.83 5.38 4.74
C THR A 83 2.90 6.90 4.84
N ARG A 84 2.44 7.62 3.80
CA ARG A 84 2.48 9.08 3.77
C ARG A 84 1.56 9.69 4.82
N ASN A 85 0.33 9.18 4.95
CA ASN A 85 -0.64 9.68 5.91
C ASN A 85 -0.14 9.46 7.34
N SER A 86 0.44 8.30 7.63
CA SER A 86 1.01 7.95 8.94
C SER A 86 2.27 8.75 9.29
N ALA A 87 3.07 9.16 8.30
CA ALA A 87 4.23 10.01 8.50
C ALA A 87 3.89 11.51 8.58
N PHE A 88 2.72 11.92 8.11
CA PHE A 88 2.33 13.33 8.13
C PHE A 88 2.02 13.78 9.56
N ARG A 89 2.75 14.79 10.06
CA ARG A 89 2.64 15.32 11.44
C ARG A 89 2.94 14.29 12.54
N ASN A 90 3.68 13.24 12.21
CA ASN A 90 4.15 12.25 13.17
C ASN A 90 5.66 12.43 13.43
N ILE A 91 6.12 12.00 14.60
CA ILE A 91 7.53 12.03 14.99
C ILE A 91 8.31 10.92 14.26
N LYS A 92 7.63 9.79 13.98
CA LYS A 92 8.20 8.67 13.23
C LYS A 92 8.68 9.09 11.85
N SER A 93 9.85 8.60 11.46
CA SER A 93 10.40 8.80 10.13
C SER A 93 9.55 8.07 9.08
N ILE A 94 9.61 8.54 7.84
CA ILE A 94 8.90 7.88 6.73
C ILE A 94 9.40 6.46 6.45
N ALA A 95 10.66 6.14 6.79
CA ALA A 95 11.22 4.81 6.64
C ALA A 95 10.62 3.82 7.66
N GLU A 96 10.45 4.25 8.91
CA GLU A 96 9.79 3.47 9.96
C GLU A 96 8.31 3.26 9.65
N CYS A 97 7.60 4.32 9.24
CA CYS A 97 6.19 4.20 8.83
C CYS A 97 6.03 3.24 7.63
N LEU A 98 6.98 3.23 6.69
CA LEU A 98 6.96 2.31 5.55
C LEU A 98 7.19 0.87 5.98
N ALA A 99 8.15 0.64 6.89
CA ALA A 99 8.42 -0.67 7.44
C ALA A 99 7.21 -1.22 8.22
N ASP A 100 6.61 -0.41 9.10
CA ASP A 100 5.39 -0.74 9.84
C ASP A 100 4.26 -1.12 8.89
N GLU A 101 4.02 -0.32 7.84
CA GLU A 101 2.96 -0.58 6.87
C GLU A 101 3.19 -1.90 6.10
N ILE A 102 4.42 -2.17 5.65
CA ILE A 102 4.77 -3.41 4.93
C ILE A 102 4.61 -4.63 5.84
N MET A 103 5.11 -4.57 7.07
CA MET A 103 4.99 -5.69 8.02
C MET A 103 3.53 -5.99 8.38
N ASN A 104 2.71 -4.95 8.58
CA ASN A 104 1.29 -5.11 8.89
C ASN A 104 0.53 -5.67 7.69
N ALA A 105 0.82 -5.20 6.47
CA ALA A 105 0.22 -5.73 5.24
C ALA A 105 0.62 -7.19 4.99
N ALA A 106 1.88 -7.56 5.23
CA ALA A 106 2.35 -8.94 5.09
C ALA A 106 1.65 -9.91 6.06
N LYS A 107 1.28 -9.44 7.26
CA LYS A 107 0.55 -10.21 8.28
C LYS A 107 -0.98 -10.18 8.10
N GLU A 108 -1.50 -9.56 7.04
CA GLU A 108 -2.94 -9.32 6.85
C GLU A 108 -3.60 -8.63 8.05
N SER A 109 -2.83 -7.77 8.74
CA SER A 109 -3.37 -7.02 9.86
C SER A 109 -4.23 -5.88 9.34
N SER A 110 -5.44 -5.77 9.90
CA SER A 110 -6.34 -4.64 9.69
C SER A 110 -5.77 -3.31 10.18
N ASN A 111 -4.58 -3.27 10.81
CA ASN A 111 -3.88 -2.02 11.10
C ASN A 111 -3.28 -1.36 9.85
N SER A 112 -2.99 -2.12 8.79
CA SER A 112 -2.52 -1.57 7.53
C SER A 112 -3.63 -0.80 6.82
N TYR A 113 -3.29 0.36 6.29
CA TYR A 113 -4.18 1.15 5.45
C TYR A 113 -4.58 0.40 4.17
N ALA A 114 -3.65 -0.34 3.58
CA ALA A 114 -3.90 -1.12 2.37
C ALA A 114 -4.93 -2.23 2.60
N ILE A 115 -4.82 -2.95 3.72
CA ILE A 115 -5.76 -4.01 4.09
C ILE A 115 -7.14 -3.42 4.41
N LYS A 116 -7.22 -2.36 5.22
CA LYS A 116 -8.51 -1.68 5.50
C LYS A 116 -9.22 -1.27 4.21
N LYS A 117 -8.50 -0.70 3.26
CA LYS A 117 -9.10 -0.24 1.99
C LYS A 117 -9.48 -1.36 1.06
N LYS A 118 -8.78 -2.50 1.13
CA LYS A 118 -9.18 -3.71 0.43
C LYS A 118 -10.48 -4.26 1.03
N ASP A 119 -10.54 -4.42 2.35
CA ASP A 119 -11.69 -4.99 3.05
C ASP A 119 -12.93 -4.06 3.03
N GLU A 120 -12.75 -2.76 2.78
CA GLU A 120 -13.88 -1.83 2.54
C GLU A 120 -14.51 -1.99 1.14
N ILE A 121 -13.78 -2.57 0.18
CA ILE A 121 -14.18 -2.71 -1.22
C ILE A 121 -14.70 -4.12 -1.51
N GLU A 122 -14.04 -5.13 -0.95
CA GLU A 122 -14.48 -6.54 -0.94
C GLU A 122 -15.67 -6.73 0.00
#